data_AF-A0A925LVR7-F1
#
_entry.id   AF-A0A925LVR7-F1
#
_cell.length_a   1.000
_cell.length_b   1.000
_cell.length_c   1.000
_cell.angle_alpha   90.00
_cell.angle_beta   90.00
_cell.angle_gamma   90.00
#
_symmetry.space_group_name_H-M   'P 1'
#
loop_
_entity.id
_entity.type
_entity.pdbx_description
1 polymer ?
#
loop_
_entity_poly.entity_id
_entity_poly.type
_entity_poly.pdbx_seq_one_letter_code
_entity_poly.pdbx_strand_id
1 'polypeptide(L)'
;MTESDKVCPKCDSPLQRQTDGSTTTLDIAHGKQRINEAIEQLRSAIEKHQRSPTQFLRVIVGGDRIRQATLNELQAMQSQGTILQFGQDDRNRGALIIVLKRSK
;
A
#
# COMPACT_ATOMS: atom_id res chain seq x y z
N MET A 1 -5.66 -10.99 34.31
CA MET A 1 -5.41 -10.90 32.85
C MET A 1 -3.91 -11.04 32.66
N THR A 2 -3.45 -12.20 32.23
CA THR A 2 -2.02 -12.54 32.14
C THR A 2 -1.45 -12.26 30.75
N GLU A 3 -0.15 -12.06 30.70
CA GLU A 3 0.68 -11.52 29.61
C GLU A 3 0.71 -12.36 28.30
N SER A 4 0.02 -13.50 28.25
CA SER A 4 0.04 -14.46 27.12
C SER A 4 -0.89 -14.10 25.95
N ASP A 5 -1.75 -13.09 26.06
CA ASP A 5 -2.73 -12.75 25.01
C ASP A 5 -2.17 -11.86 23.89
N LYS A 6 -0.87 -11.55 23.90
CA LYS A 6 -0.23 -10.66 22.91
C LYS A 6 0.56 -11.40 21.84
N VAL A 7 0.61 -12.73 21.86
CA VAL A 7 1.48 -13.54 21.01
C VAL A 7 0.67 -14.62 20.30
N CYS A 8 0.88 -14.78 19.00
CA CYS A 8 0.21 -15.79 18.20
C CYS A 8 0.69 -17.19 18.62
N PRO A 9 -0.21 -18.09 19.06
CA PRO A 9 0.16 -19.42 19.55
C PRO A 9 0.64 -20.38 18.44
N LYS A 10 0.64 -19.94 17.17
CA LYS A 10 1.10 -20.74 16.02
C LYS A 10 2.49 -20.38 15.50
N CYS A 11 2.97 -19.16 15.75
CA CYS A 11 4.24 -18.70 15.17
C CYS A 11 5.02 -17.74 16.07
N ASP A 12 4.63 -17.65 17.35
CA ASP A 12 5.25 -16.83 18.39
C ASP A 12 5.42 -15.34 18.04
N SER A 13 4.70 -14.87 17.01
CA SER A 13 4.74 -13.49 16.57
C SER A 13 3.74 -12.66 17.38
N PRO A 14 4.09 -11.43 17.82
CA PRO A 14 3.13 -10.55 18.48
C PRO A 14 1.87 -10.39 17.62
N LEU A 15 0.68 -10.53 18.20
CA LEU A 15 -0.59 -10.42 17.45
C LEU A 15 -0.74 -9.05 16.78
N GLN A 16 -0.23 -7.99 17.41
CA GLN A 16 -0.15 -6.64 16.85
C GLN A 16 0.75 -6.54 15.60
N ARG A 17 1.61 -7.54 15.38
CA ARG A 17 2.46 -7.66 14.19
C ARG A 17 1.89 -8.64 13.17
N GLN A 18 0.74 -9.26 13.39
CA GLN A 18 0.09 -10.07 12.37
C GLN A 18 -0.61 -9.14 11.37
N THR A 19 -0.51 -9.45 10.09
CA THR A 19 -1.41 -8.89 9.08
C THR A 19 -2.59 -9.83 8.93
N ASP A 20 -3.77 -9.30 8.70
CA ASP A 20 -4.91 -10.09 8.25
C ASP A 20 -4.74 -10.64 6.81
N GLY A 21 -3.68 -10.22 6.11
CA GLY A 21 -3.40 -10.59 4.72
C GLY A 21 -4.34 -9.90 3.73
N SER A 22 -5.15 -8.93 4.19
CA SER A 22 -6.09 -8.24 3.33
C SER A 22 -5.38 -7.22 2.43
N THR A 23 -5.90 -7.09 1.22
CA THR A 23 -5.41 -6.14 0.21
C THR A 23 -6.49 -5.10 -0.01
N THR A 24 -6.22 -3.83 0.30
CA THR A 24 -7.14 -2.76 -0.07
C THR A 24 -6.91 -2.38 -1.53
N THR A 25 -7.99 -2.24 -2.30
CA THR A 25 -7.91 -1.75 -3.68
C THR A 25 -8.36 -0.29 -3.76
N LEU A 26 -7.56 0.54 -4.43
CA LEU A 26 -7.84 1.94 -4.74
C LEU A 26 -7.75 2.15 -6.25
N ASP A 27 -8.67 2.91 -6.82
CA ASP A 27 -8.59 3.37 -8.21
C ASP A 27 -8.25 4.86 -8.22
N ILE A 28 -7.13 5.22 -8.86
CA ILE A 28 -6.67 6.62 -9.01
C ILE A 28 -6.60 7.04 -10.48
N ALA A 29 -7.17 6.23 -11.39
CA ALA A 29 -7.16 6.47 -12.82
C ALA A 29 -8.58 6.49 -13.39
N HIS A 30 -9.52 7.09 -12.65
CA HIS A 30 -10.93 7.11 -13.03
C HIS A 30 -11.32 8.42 -13.74
N GLY A 31 -11.78 8.34 -14.99
CA GLY A 31 -12.33 9.49 -15.73
C GLY A 31 -11.30 10.59 -16.08
N LYS A 32 -11.74 11.86 -16.13
CA LYS A 32 -10.92 13.05 -16.49
C LYS A 32 -9.95 13.50 -15.37
N GLN A 33 -9.53 12.57 -14.51
CA GLN A 33 -8.74 12.86 -13.33
C GLN A 33 -7.37 13.44 -13.71
N ARG A 34 -6.98 14.51 -13.03
CA ARG A 34 -5.67 15.14 -13.28
C ARG A 34 -4.58 14.35 -12.58
N ILE A 35 -3.38 14.35 -13.15
CA ILE A 35 -2.22 13.64 -12.59
C ILE A 35 -1.99 14.01 -11.12
N ASN A 36 -2.03 15.30 -10.78
CA ASN A 36 -1.81 15.76 -9.41
C ASN A 36 -2.85 15.20 -8.42
N GLU A 37 -4.13 15.16 -8.81
CA GLU A 37 -5.20 14.63 -7.97
C GLU A 37 -5.02 13.13 -7.71
N ALA A 38 -4.59 12.37 -8.73
CA ALA A 38 -4.30 10.95 -8.60
C ALA A 38 -3.13 10.70 -7.62
N ILE A 39 -2.08 11.53 -7.68
CA ILE A 39 -0.92 11.44 -6.78
C ILE A 39 -1.27 11.84 -5.35
N GLU A 40 -2.10 12.88 -5.17
CA GLU A 40 -2.59 13.26 -3.83
C GLU A 40 -3.45 12.16 -3.21
N GLN A 41 -4.30 11.51 -3.99
CA GLN A 41 -5.08 10.35 -3.52
C GLN A 41 -4.19 9.18 -3.14
N LEU A 42 -3.16 8.89 -3.94
CA LEU A 42 -2.16 7.86 -3.62
C LEU A 42 -1.49 8.13 -2.28
N ARG A 43 -0.95 9.35 -2.09
CA ARG A 43 -0.30 9.78 -0.84
C ARG A 43 -1.25 9.64 0.35
N SER A 44 -2.45 10.17 0.22
CA SER A 44 -3.49 10.10 1.25
C SER A 44 -3.86 8.66 1.61
N ALA A 45 -3.93 7.77 0.62
CA ALA A 45 -4.25 6.36 0.86
C ALA A 45 -3.11 5.64 1.59
N ILE A 46 -1.86 5.88 1.19
CA ILE A 46 -0.68 5.30 1.85
C ILE A 46 -0.61 5.76 3.31
N GLU A 47 -0.79 7.06 3.59
CA GLU A 47 -0.78 7.59 4.96
C GLU A 47 -1.89 6.97 5.82
N LYS A 48 -3.11 6.85 5.30
CA LYS A 48 -4.23 6.21 5.99
C LYS A 48 -3.93 4.74 6.29
N HIS A 49 -3.33 4.02 5.34
CA HIS A 49 -3.05 2.60 5.48
C HIS A 49 -1.80 2.28 6.32
N GLN A 50 -0.86 3.21 6.48
CA GLN A 50 0.24 3.04 7.43
C GLN A 50 -0.22 2.86 8.88
N ARG A 51 -1.43 3.32 9.20
CA ARG A 51 -2.08 3.14 10.52
C ARG A 51 -3.00 1.90 10.58
N SER A 52 -3.16 1.19 9.48
CA SER A 52 -4.02 0.02 9.33
C SER A 52 -3.23 -1.28 9.51
N PRO A 53 -3.85 -2.39 9.96
CA PRO A 53 -3.19 -3.70 10.02
C PRO A 53 -2.84 -4.29 8.64
N THR A 54 -3.38 -3.72 7.55
CA THR A 54 -3.13 -4.10 6.16
C THR A 54 -1.69 -3.84 5.71
N GLN A 55 -1.05 -4.83 5.08
CA GLN A 55 0.29 -4.66 4.50
C GLN A 55 0.29 -4.33 3.00
N PHE A 56 -0.81 -4.64 2.31
CA PHE A 56 -0.87 -4.59 0.85
C PHE A 56 -1.90 -3.57 0.39
N LEU A 57 -1.45 -2.61 -0.42
CA LEU A 57 -2.30 -1.66 -1.11
C LEU A 57 -2.20 -1.92 -2.61
N ARG A 58 -3.32 -2.24 -3.23
CA ARG A 58 -3.46 -2.39 -4.68
C ARG A 58 -4.00 -1.10 -5.27
N VAL A 59 -3.28 -0.51 -6.22
CA VAL A 59 -3.65 0.77 -6.84
C VAL A 59 -3.82 0.59 -8.33
N ILE A 60 -5.01 0.90 -8.85
CA ILE A 60 -5.33 0.92 -10.27
C ILE A 60 -4.92 2.29 -10.82
N VAL A 61 -3.95 2.29 -11.74
CA VAL A 61 -3.29 3.49 -12.30
C VAL A 61 -3.54 3.66 -13.81
N GLY A 62 -4.20 2.68 -14.44
CA GLY A 62 -4.43 2.68 -15.89
C GLY A 62 -3.14 2.47 -16.71
N GLY A 63 -3.19 2.81 -18.01
CA GLY A 63 -2.09 2.57 -18.95
C GLY A 63 -1.13 3.74 -19.17
N ASP A 64 -1.49 4.96 -18.76
CA ASP A 64 -0.95 6.19 -19.36
C ASP A 64 -0.16 7.08 -18.37
N ARG A 65 -0.27 8.41 -18.51
CA ARG A 65 0.53 9.41 -17.79
C ARG A 65 0.45 9.29 -16.26
N ILE A 66 -0.71 8.90 -15.73
CA ILE A 66 -0.91 8.66 -14.29
C ILE A 66 0.02 7.54 -13.82
N ARG A 67 0.12 6.43 -14.55
CA ARG A 67 1.03 5.34 -14.22
C ARG A 67 2.48 5.81 -14.09
N GLN A 68 2.98 6.60 -15.04
CA GLN A 68 4.35 7.12 -14.99
C GLN A 68 4.58 8.02 -13.78
N ALA A 69 3.66 8.94 -13.52
CA ALA A 69 3.73 9.79 -12.33
C ALA A 69 3.70 8.96 -11.04
N THR A 70 2.83 7.95 -10.97
CA THR A 70 2.73 7.04 -9.82
C THR A 70 4.02 6.25 -9.62
N LEU A 71 4.64 5.72 -10.68
CA LEU A 71 5.90 4.99 -10.57
C LEU A 71 7.02 5.88 -10.00
N ASN A 72 7.14 7.11 -10.49
CA ASN A 72 8.12 8.08 -9.99
C ASN A 72 7.88 8.41 -8.51
N GLU A 73 6.62 8.64 -8.13
CA GLU A 73 6.25 8.92 -6.75
C GLU A 73 6.54 7.72 -5.83
N LEU A 74 6.19 6.51 -6.24
CA LEU A 74 6.44 5.29 -5.46
C LEU A 74 7.95 5.02 -5.31
N GLN A 75 8.74 5.31 -6.33
CA GLN A 75 10.19 5.21 -6.24
C GLN A 75 10.76 6.20 -5.22
N ALA A 76 10.28 7.45 -5.21
CA ALA A 76 10.65 8.43 -4.19
C ALA A 76 10.25 7.94 -2.78
N MET A 77 9.02 7.48 -2.60
CA MET A 77 8.53 6.94 -1.33
C MET A 77 9.32 5.71 -0.84
N GLN A 78 9.73 4.83 -1.75
CA GLN A 78 10.56 3.68 -1.41
C GLN A 78 11.94 4.12 -0.93
N SER A 79 12.56 5.09 -1.61
CA SER A 79 13.87 5.63 -1.23
C SER A 79 13.85 6.35 0.14
N GLN A 80 12.73 6.99 0.46
CA GLN A 80 12.48 7.63 1.76
C GLN A 80 12.11 6.62 2.86
N GLY A 81 11.88 5.36 2.50
CA GLY A 81 11.44 4.32 3.42
C GLY A 81 9.99 4.46 3.88
N THR A 82 9.16 5.20 3.16
CA THR A 82 7.70 5.33 3.39
C THR A 82 6.96 4.04 3.03
N ILE A 83 7.41 3.37 1.97
CA ILE A 83 6.96 2.04 1.54
C ILE A 83 8.15 1.08 1.49
N LEU A 84 7.90 -0.22 1.54
CA LEU A 84 8.94 -1.24 1.44
C LEU A 84 9.27 -1.59 -0.01
N GLN A 85 8.23 -1.84 -0.80
CA GLN A 85 8.36 -2.27 -2.19
C GLN A 85 7.06 -1.97 -2.94
N PHE A 86 7.15 -1.86 -4.27
CA PHE A 86 6.00 -1.91 -5.16
C PHE A 86 6.33 -2.73 -6.40
N GLY A 87 5.30 -3.23 -7.08
CA GLY A 87 5.42 -4.01 -8.31
C GLY A 87 4.14 -3.97 -9.12
N GLN A 88 4.19 -4.45 -10.37
CA GLN A 88 3.00 -4.59 -11.20
C GLN A 88 2.15 -5.77 -10.70
N ASP A 89 0.82 -5.63 -10.77
CA ASP A 89 -0.09 -6.76 -10.58
C ASP A 89 -0.06 -7.68 -11.82
N ASP A 90 0.25 -8.96 -11.62
CA ASP A 90 0.31 -9.97 -12.67
C ASP A 90 -1.05 -10.18 -13.37
N ARG A 91 -2.16 -9.94 -12.66
CA ARG A 91 -3.52 -10.12 -13.18
C ARG A 91 -4.04 -8.86 -13.89
N ASN A 92 -3.45 -7.69 -13.63
CA ASN A 92 -3.87 -6.43 -14.23
C ASN A 92 -2.68 -5.50 -14.43
N ARG A 93 -2.24 -5.36 -15.69
CA ARG A 93 -1.11 -4.51 -16.08
C ARG A 93 -1.31 -3.01 -15.79
N GLY A 94 -2.55 -2.58 -15.56
CA GLY A 94 -2.91 -1.23 -15.14
C GLY A 94 -3.02 -1.08 -13.63
N ALA A 95 -2.60 -2.06 -12.84
CA ALA A 95 -2.57 -2.01 -11.39
C ALA A 95 -1.18 -2.29 -10.83
N LEU A 96 -0.91 -1.70 -9.67
CA LEU A 96 0.32 -1.85 -8.90
C LEU A 96 -0.02 -2.40 -7.52
N ILE A 97 0.83 -3.28 -7.01
CA ILE A 97 0.80 -3.75 -5.62
C ILE A 97 1.90 -3.02 -4.86
N ILE A 98 1.53 -2.42 -3.74
CA ILE A 98 2.42 -1.67 -2.86
C ILE A 98 2.46 -2.37 -1.51
N VAL A 99 3.66 -2.63 -1.02
CA VAL A 99 3.92 -3.17 0.31
C VAL A 99 4.27 -2.02 1.24
N LEU A 100 3.40 -1.77 2.21
CA LEU A 100 3.55 -0.66 3.14
C LEU A 100 4.54 -0.99 4.25
N LYS A 101 5.33 -0.01 4.65
CA LYS A 101 6.15 -0.10 5.86
C LYS A 101 5.25 0.22 7.06
N ARG A 102 5.31 -0.63 8.09
CA ARG A 102 4.64 -0.32 9.35
C ARG A 102 5.39 0.78 10.07
N SER A 103 4.67 1.84 10.43
CA SER A 103 5.12 2.79 11.43
C SER A 103 5.13 2.09 12.79
N LYS A 104 6.28 2.15 13.46
CA LYS A 104 6.55 1.45 14.72
C LYS A 104 5.86 2.13 15.90
#